data_AF-T2JCH7-F1
#
_entry.id   AF-T2JCH7-F1
#
_cell.length_a   1.000
_cell.length_b   1.000
_cell.length_c   1.000
_cell.angle_alpha   90.00
_cell.angle_beta   90.00
_cell.angle_gamma   90.00
#
_symmetry.space_group_name_H-M   'P 1'
#
loop_
_entity.id
_entity.type
_entity.pdbx_description
1 polymer ?
#
loop_
_entity_poly.entity_id
_entity_poly.type
_entity_poly.pdbx_seq_one_letter_code
_entity_poly.pdbx_strand_id
1 'polypeptide(L)'
;MLGLNTVSLAQKADAASPFTQFYNNNCVPEATKIGLTEAEAIQICNCTVTNLKQKYSTEAFATLYAQYRNGDNTARRTLTRYGETCSQGVLDDILWEE
;
A
#
# COMPACT_ATOMS: atom_id res chain seq x y z
N MET A 1 5.59 38.87 -7.65
CA MET A 1 6.38 37.96 -6.80
C MET A 1 6.16 36.55 -7.31
N LEU A 2 7.19 35.92 -7.86
CA LEU A 2 7.14 34.57 -8.41
C LEU A 2 7.05 33.58 -7.25
N GLY A 3 5.88 32.97 -7.03
CA GLY A 3 5.70 31.87 -6.09
C GLY A 3 6.44 30.64 -6.62
N LEU A 4 7.70 30.48 -6.22
CA LEU A 4 8.48 29.29 -6.51
C LEU A 4 7.86 28.11 -5.77
N ASN A 5 7.17 27.26 -6.53
CA ASN A 5 6.69 25.95 -6.11
C ASN A 5 7.89 25.06 -5.76
N THR A 6 8.37 25.14 -4.53
CA THR A 6 9.33 24.21 -3.93
C THR A 6 8.62 22.91 -3.55
N VAL A 7 7.94 22.27 -4.50
CA VAL A 7 7.63 20.85 -4.35
C VAL A 7 8.98 20.15 -4.27
N SER A 8 9.36 19.75 -3.06
CA SER A 8 10.69 19.26 -2.73
C SER A 8 11.01 18.01 -3.58
N LEU A 9 12.29 17.86 -3.95
CA LEU A 9 12.76 16.66 -4.64
C LEU A 9 12.44 15.38 -3.84
N ALA A 10 12.41 15.48 -2.51
CA ALA A 10 12.00 14.40 -1.61
C ALA A 10 10.53 14.01 -1.82
N GLN A 11 9.58 14.95 -1.82
CA GLN A 11 8.16 14.64 -2.10
C GLN A 11 7.95 14.04 -3.49
N LYS A 12 8.70 14.48 -4.50
CA LYS A 12 8.64 13.88 -5.84
C LYS A 12 9.19 12.46 -5.87
N ALA A 13 10.30 12.20 -5.16
CA ALA A 13 10.88 10.87 -5.04
C ALA A 13 9.96 9.92 -4.25
N ASP A 14 9.32 10.40 -3.19
CA ASP A 14 8.34 9.64 -2.40
C ASP A 14 7.09 9.30 -3.21
N ALA A 15 6.57 10.23 -4.01
CA ALA A 15 5.46 9.97 -4.93
C ALA A 15 5.84 8.96 -6.04
N ALA A 16 7.10 8.96 -6.47
CA ALA A 16 7.64 8.00 -7.44
C ALA A 16 7.94 6.61 -6.83
N SER A 17 7.97 6.49 -5.49
CA SER A 17 8.25 5.21 -4.83
C SER A 17 7.23 4.13 -5.22
N PRO A 18 7.67 2.91 -5.57
CA PRO A 18 6.76 1.81 -5.89
C PRO A 18 5.81 1.49 -4.72
N PHE A 19 6.24 1.70 -3.47
CA PHE A 19 5.38 1.54 -2.29
C PHE A 19 4.24 2.54 -2.27
N THR A 20 4.52 3.81 -2.54
CA THR A 20 3.51 4.88 -2.62
C THR A 20 2.57 4.65 -3.79
N GLN A 21 3.10 4.21 -4.94
CA GLN A 21 2.27 3.84 -6.09
C GLN A 21 1.37 2.64 -5.80
N PHE A 22 1.87 1.61 -5.11
CA PHE A 22 1.06 0.47 -4.69
C PHE A 22 -0.04 0.90 -3.72
N TYR A 23 0.28 1.73 -2.73
CA TYR A 23 -0.70 2.26 -1.78
C TYR A 23 -1.83 3.02 -2.49
N ASN A 24 -1.47 4.03 -3.29
CA ASN A 24 -2.42 4.96 -3.90
C ASN A 24 -3.21 4.34 -5.06
N ASN A 25 -2.58 3.49 -5.87
CA ASN A 25 -3.18 3.02 -7.12
C ASN A 25 -3.74 1.61 -7.03
N ASN A 26 -3.52 0.92 -5.90
CA ASN A 26 -3.96 -0.47 -5.76
C ASN A 26 -4.56 -0.75 -4.38
N CYS A 27 -3.78 -0.63 -3.31
CA CYS A 27 -4.20 -1.09 -2.00
C CYS A 27 -5.47 -0.39 -1.53
N VAL A 28 -5.45 0.94 -1.39
CA VAL A 28 -6.63 1.69 -0.89
C VAL A 28 -7.81 1.59 -1.86
N PRO A 29 -7.64 1.83 -3.18
CA PRO A 29 -8.77 1.75 -4.11
C PRO A 29 -9.45 0.37 -4.14
N GLU A 30 -8.68 -0.73 -4.18
CA GLU A 30 -9.28 -2.07 -4.23
C GLU A 30 -9.89 -2.45 -2.88
N ALA A 31 -9.29 -2.06 -1.75
CA ALA A 31 -9.87 -2.25 -0.42
C ALA A 31 -11.24 -1.54 -0.27
N THR A 32 -11.33 -0.28 -0.71
CA THR A 32 -12.61 0.44 -0.70
C THR A 32 -13.63 -0.17 -1.66
N LYS A 33 -13.20 -0.63 -2.83
CA LYS A 33 -14.08 -1.25 -3.83
C LYS A 33 -14.72 -2.55 -3.35
N ILE A 34 -14.07 -3.28 -2.44
CA ILE A 34 -14.65 -4.49 -1.83
C ILE A 34 -15.52 -4.20 -0.59
N GLY A 35 -15.73 -2.92 -0.25
CA GLY A 35 -16.70 -2.49 0.75
C GLY A 35 -16.11 -1.99 2.07
N LEU A 36 -14.78 -1.91 2.21
CA LEU A 36 -14.17 -1.28 3.38
C LEU A 36 -14.40 0.24 3.34
N THR A 37 -14.60 0.85 4.51
CA THR A 37 -14.58 2.30 4.63
C THR A 37 -13.20 2.84 4.27
N GLU A 38 -13.13 4.13 3.91
CA GLU A 38 -11.86 4.77 3.61
C GLU A 38 -10.89 4.70 4.80
N ALA A 39 -11.40 4.85 6.03
CA ALA A 39 -10.60 4.77 7.26
C ALA A 39 -9.98 3.37 7.45
N GLU A 40 -10.78 2.31 7.31
CA GLU A 40 -10.30 0.92 7.42
C GLU A 40 -9.30 0.59 6.31
N ALA A 41 -9.61 1.00 5.06
CA ALA A 41 -8.71 0.80 3.92
C ALA A 41 -7.35 1.48 4.16
N ILE A 42 -7.34 2.72 4.66
CA ILE A 42 -6.12 3.44 5.02
C ILE A 42 -5.34 2.70 6.11
N GLN A 43 -5.98 2.25 7.19
CA GLN A 43 -5.32 1.53 8.28
C GLN A 43 -4.68 0.22 7.78
N ILE A 44 -5.44 -0.60 7.05
CA ILE A 44 -4.97 -1.87 6.49
C ILE A 44 -3.81 -1.63 5.52
N CYS A 45 -3.92 -0.64 4.63
CA CYS A 45 -2.89 -0.36 3.64
C CYS A 45 -1.62 0.26 4.25
N ASN A 46 -1.74 1.04 5.33
CA ASN A 46 -0.58 1.53 6.08
C ASN A 46 0.17 0.37 6.74
N CYS A 47 -0.54 -0.55 7.39
CA CYS A 47 0.05 -1.78 7.92
C CYS A 47 0.73 -2.59 6.81
N THR A 48 0.04 -2.79 5.68
CA THR A 48 0.52 -3.58 4.55
C THR A 48 1.82 -3.01 3.99
N VAL A 49 1.84 -1.70 3.68
CA VAL A 49 3.04 -1.03 3.14
C VAL A 49 4.19 -1.01 4.14
N THR A 50 3.90 -0.86 5.44
CA THR A 50 4.93 -0.91 6.48
C THR A 50 5.61 -2.28 6.50
N ASN A 51 4.83 -3.37 6.48
CA ASN A 51 5.38 -4.73 6.43
C ASN A 51 6.15 -5.00 5.13
N LEU A 52 5.67 -4.49 4.00
CA LEU A 52 6.39 -4.61 2.72
C LEU A 52 7.72 -3.85 2.73
N LYS A 53 7.78 -2.64 3.30
CA LYS A 53 9.01 -1.85 3.44
C LYS A 53 10.03 -2.51 4.36
N GLN A 54 9.59 -3.23 5.39
CA GLN A 54 10.48 -4.00 6.26
C GLN A 54 11.05 -5.24 5.56
N LYS A 55 10.29 -5.85 4.63
CA LYS A 55 10.70 -7.08 3.95
C LYS A 55 11.52 -6.83 2.68
N TYR A 56 11.15 -5.84 1.88
CA TYR A 56 11.66 -5.64 0.54
C TYR A 56 12.44 -4.33 0.44
N SER A 57 13.57 -4.36 -0.28
CA SER A 57 14.15 -3.13 -0.81
C SER A 57 13.20 -2.50 -1.83
N THR A 58 13.39 -1.21 -2.12
CA THR A 58 12.61 -0.49 -3.13
C THR A 58 12.65 -1.17 -4.50
N GLU A 59 13.83 -1.63 -4.94
CA GLU A 59 13.99 -2.33 -6.23
C GLU A 59 13.28 -3.69 -6.24
N ALA A 60 13.44 -4.49 -5.18
CA ALA A 60 12.79 -5.79 -5.08
C ALA A 60 11.25 -5.64 -5.06
N PHE A 61 10.75 -4.62 -4.35
CA PHE A 61 9.33 -4.33 -4.35
C PHE A 61 8.84 -3.79 -5.72
N ALA A 62 9.63 -2.97 -6.40
CA ALA A 62 9.30 -2.52 -7.75
C ALA A 62 9.12 -3.71 -8.72
N THR A 63 10.01 -4.70 -8.65
CA THR A 63 9.90 -5.94 -9.44
C THR A 63 8.65 -6.73 -9.07
N LEU A 64 8.40 -6.97 -7.78
CA LEU A 64 7.21 -7.68 -7.31
C LEU A 64 5.92 -6.98 -7.76
N TYR A 65 5.86 -5.66 -7.63
CA TYR A 65 4.69 -4.88 -8.01
C TYR A 65 4.49 -4.84 -9.54
N ALA A 66 5.58 -4.80 -10.32
CA ALA A 66 5.49 -4.96 -11.78
C ALA A 66 4.95 -6.34 -12.19
N GLN A 67 5.42 -7.42 -11.55
CA GLN A 67 4.91 -8.77 -11.77
C GLN A 67 3.42 -8.88 -11.45
N TYR A 68 3.00 -8.31 -10.32
CA TYR A 68 1.59 -8.22 -9.95
C TYR A 68 0.75 -7.51 -11.03
N ARG A 69 1.20 -6.34 -11.49
CA ARG A 69 0.50 -5.57 -12.55
C ARG A 69 0.44 -6.31 -13.88
N ASN A 70 1.40 -7.19 -14.14
CA ASN A 70 1.44 -8.05 -15.33
C ASN A 70 0.62 -9.35 -15.16
N GLY A 71 -0.12 -9.50 -14.06
CA GLY A 71 -1.02 -10.63 -13.83
C GLY A 71 -0.36 -11.87 -13.24
N ASP A 72 0.87 -11.77 -12.72
CA ASP A 72 1.55 -12.90 -12.08
C ASP A 72 0.78 -13.37 -10.83
N ASN A 73 0.36 -14.63 -10.84
CA ASN A 73 -0.45 -15.21 -9.76
C ASN A 73 0.33 -15.34 -8.44
N THR A 74 1.65 -15.52 -8.49
CA THR A 74 2.51 -15.65 -7.31
C THR A 74 2.70 -14.29 -6.65
N ALA A 75 2.95 -13.24 -7.44
CA ALA A 75 3.01 -11.87 -6.98
C ALA A 75 1.67 -11.43 -6.37
N ARG A 76 0.54 -11.75 -7.04
CA ARG A 76 -0.81 -11.50 -6.48
C ARG A 76 -1.00 -12.18 -5.13
N ARG A 77 -0.75 -13.49 -5.03
CA ARG A 77 -0.87 -14.23 -3.76
C ARG A 77 0.04 -13.66 -2.67
N THR A 78 1.25 -13.22 -3.04
CA THR A 78 2.19 -12.62 -2.10
C THR A 78 1.62 -11.33 -1.52
N LEU A 79 1.21 -10.37 -2.36
CA LEU A 79 0.65 -9.10 -1.90
C LEU A 79 -0.66 -9.29 -1.12
N THR A 80 -1.53 -10.21 -1.57
CA THR A 80 -2.78 -10.55 -0.87
C THR A 80 -2.50 -11.04 0.56
N ARG A 81 -1.50 -11.88 0.80
CA ARG A 81 -1.17 -12.37 2.15
C ARG A 81 -0.79 -11.25 3.12
N TYR A 82 -0.05 -10.25 2.64
CA TYR A 82 0.28 -9.07 3.45
C TYR A 82 -0.98 -8.27 3.79
N GLY A 83 -1.87 -8.08 2.82
CA GLY A 83 -3.17 -7.45 3.03
C GLY A 83 -4.03 -8.21 4.04
N GLU A 84 -4.22 -9.52 3.85
CA GLU A 84 -5.02 -10.39 4.75
C GLU A 84 -4.49 -10.38 6.19
N THR A 85 -3.16 -10.44 6.37
CA THR A 85 -2.54 -10.38 7.71
C THR A 85 -2.88 -9.06 8.42
N CYS A 86 -2.84 -7.94 7.69
CA CYS A 86 -3.17 -6.63 8.24
C CYS A 86 -4.67 -6.41 8.43
N SER A 87 -5.50 -6.93 7.53
CA SER A 87 -6.96 -6.91 7.65
C SER A 87 -7.44 -7.67 8.87
N GLN A 88 -6.87 -8.84 9.16
CA GLN A 88 -7.19 -9.60 10.37
C GLN A 88 -6.90 -8.78 11.63
N GLY A 89 -5.71 -8.19 11.74
CA GLY A 89 -5.37 -7.36 12.90
C GLY A 89 -6.31 -6.15 13.07
N VAL A 90 -6.56 -5.38 12.00
CA VAL A 90 -7.43 -4.19 12.08
C VAL A 90 -8.88 -4.55 12.39
N LEU A 91 -9.41 -5.61 11.77
CA LEU A 91 -10.79 -6.02 12.01
C LEU A 91 -10.97 -6.67 13.39
N ASP A 92 -9.96 -7.38 13.90
CA ASP A 92 -9.98 -7.90 15.27
C ASP A 92 -10.00 -6.73 16.28
N ASP A 93 -9.20 -5.69 16.06
CA ASP A 93 -9.21 -4.50 16.92
C ASP A 93 -10.61 -3.82 16.91
N ILE A 94 -11.25 -3.69 15.75
CA ILE A 94 -12.60 -3.09 15.65
C ILE A 94 -13.68 -3.96 16.30
N LEU A 95 -13.61 -5.28 16.15
CA LEU A 95 -14.64 -6.20 16.63
C LEU A 95 -14.57 -6.47 18.13
N TRP A 96 -13.42 -6.24 18.75
CA TRP A 96 -13.16 -6.57 20.15
C TRP A 96 -12.73 -5.37 21.01
N GLU A 97 -12.78 -4.14 20.47
CA GLU A 97 -12.76 -2.91 21.27
C GLU A 97 -14.11 -2.75 22.02
N GLU A 98 -14.09 -2.95 23.35
CA GLU A 98 -15.18 -2.64 24.30
C GLU A 98 -15.32 -1.14 24.59
#